data_AF-A0A970MJ02-F1
#
_entry.id   AF-A0A970MJ02-F1
#
_cell.length_a   1.000
_cell.length_b   1.000
_cell.length_c   1.000
_cell.angle_alpha   90.00
_cell.angle_beta   90.00
_cell.angle_gamma   90.00
#
_symmetry.space_group_name_H-M   'P 1'
#
loop_
_entity.id
_entity.type
_entity.pdbx_description
1 polymer ?
#
loop_
_entity_poly.entity_id
_entity_poly.type
_entity_poly.pdbx_seq_one_letter_code
_entity_poly.pdbx_strand_id
1 'polypeptide(L)' 'MRKFGNFIFGAFIGGLVGSMVALLFAPTTGEHARGEIQGYFKHLVDEINHAADEKRAELIAQLDALRAGK' A
#
# COMPACT_ATOMS: atom_id res chain seq x y z
N MET A 1 27.05 -36.99 3.05
CA MET A 1 27.35 -35.73 2.31
C MET A 1 26.74 -35.67 0.91
N ARG A 2 26.78 -36.71 0.08
CA ARG A 2 26.21 -36.70 -1.30
C ARG A 2 24.74 -36.29 -1.40
N LYS A 3 23.87 -36.76 -0.49
CA LYS A 3 22.44 -36.37 -0.46
C LYS A 3 22.22 -34.88 -0.19
N PHE A 4 23.02 -34.31 0.71
CA PHE A 4 22.97 -32.89 1.03
C PHE A 4 23.46 -32.03 -0.13
N GLY A 5 24.57 -32.43 -0.79
CA GLY A 5 25.04 -31.76 -2.00
C GLY A 5 24.00 -31.74 -3.12
N ASN A 6 23.31 -32.86 -3.36
CA ASN A 6 22.24 -32.93 -4.35
C ASN A 6 21.05 -32.02 -3.99
N PHE A 7 20.71 -31.92 -2.71
CA PHE A 7 19.66 -31.00 -2.24
C PHE A 7 20.03 -29.54 -2.49
N ILE A 8 21.25 -29.12 -2.14
CA ILE A 8 21.71 -27.75 -2.37
C ILE A 8 21.77 -27.43 -3.87
N PHE A 9 22.21 -28.37 -4.69
CA PHE A 9 22.22 -28.21 -6.15
C PHE A 9 20.80 -28.03 -6.72
N GLY A 10 19.85 -28.84 -6.25
CA GLY A 10 18.44 -28.69 -6.61
C GLY A 10 17.84 -27.35 -6.16
N ALA A 11 18.14 -26.92 -4.93
CA ALA A 11 17.70 -25.64 -4.41
C ALA A 11 18.29 -24.45 -5.20
N PHE A 12 19.54 -24.56 -5.65
CA PHE A 12 20.19 -23.54 -6.47
C PHE A 12 19.51 -23.41 -7.84
N ILE A 13 19.28 -24.53 -8.53
CA ILE A 13 18.58 -24.53 -9.82
C ILE A 13 17.14 -24.02 -9.65
N GLY A 14 16.43 -24.50 -8.64
CA GLY A 14 15.07 -24.08 -8.36
C GLY A 14 14.98 -22.59 -8.01
N GLY A 15 15.92 -22.07 -7.22
CA GLY A 15 16.03 -20.65 -6.89
C GLY A 15 16.32 -19.80 -8.12
N LEU A 16 17.20 -20.25 -9.01
CA LEU A 16 17.53 -19.55 -10.25
C LEU A 16 16.31 -19.48 -11.17
N VAL A 17 15.68 -20.61 -11.48
CA VAL A 17 14.47 -20.65 -12.32
C VAL A 17 13.34 -19.84 -11.69
N GLY A 18 13.10 -20.00 -10.38
CA GLY A 18 12.09 -19.26 -9.65
C GLY A 18 12.32 -17.74 -9.68
N SER A 19 13.58 -17.29 -9.54
CA SER A 19 13.93 -15.88 -9.63
C SER A 19 13.71 -15.30 -11.03
N MET A 20 14.02 -16.05 -12.09
CA MET A 20 13.78 -15.61 -13.47
C MET A 20 12.29 -15.46 -13.75
N VAL A 21 11.47 -16.42 -13.30
CA VAL A 21 10.00 -16.33 -13.39
C VAL A 21 9.51 -15.11 -12.60
N ALA A 22 9.98 -14.92 -11.37
CA ALA A 22 9.60 -13.78 -10.56
C ALA A 22 9.96 -12.45 -11.23
N LEU A 23 11.14 -12.32 -11.86
CA LEU A 23 11.54 -11.11 -12.57
C LEU A 23 10.75 -10.87 -13.87
N LEU A 24 10.41 -11.94 -14.59
CA LEU A 24 9.65 -11.83 -15.84
C LEU A 24 8.19 -11.43 -15.59
N PHE A 25 7.60 -11.93 -14.49
CA PHE A 25 6.20 -11.73 -14.16
C PHE A 25 5.98 -10.66 -13.07
N ALA A 26 7.03 -10.16 -12.40
CA ALA A 26 6.89 -9.05 -11.48
C ALA A 26 6.48 -7.80 -12.26
N PRO A 27 5.32 -7.20 -11.97
CA PRO A 27 4.82 -6.05 -12.71
C PRO A 27 5.66 -4.78 -12.46
N THR A 28 6.33 -4.69 -11.32
CA THR A 28 7.15 -3.55 -10.92
C THR A 28 8.21 -3.97 -9.90
N THR A 29 9.20 -3.12 -9.63
CA THR A 29 10.19 -3.38 -8.58
C THR A 29 9.55 -3.31 -7.20
N GLY A 30 10.10 -4.05 -6.23
CA GLY A 30 9.57 -4.02 -4.86
C GLY A 30 9.63 -2.62 -4.22
N GLU A 31 10.59 -1.79 -4.63
CA GLU A 31 10.69 -0.40 -4.18
C GLU A 31 9.55 0.46 -4.73
N HIS A 32 9.27 0.35 -6.03
CA HIS A 32 8.16 1.06 -6.65
C HIS A 32 6.80 0.63 -6.08
N ALA A 33 6.55 -0.68 -5.92
CA ALA A 33 5.30 -1.17 -5.33
C ALA A 33 5.08 -0.61 -3.91
N ARG A 34 6.12 -0.59 -3.08
CA ARG A 34 6.05 0.00 -1.73
C ARG A 34 5.79 1.50 -1.79
N GLY A 35 6.44 2.20 -2.73
CA GLY A 35 6.21 3.62 -2.97
C GLY A 35 4.77 3.93 -3.36
N GLU A 36 4.20 3.17 -4.30
CA GLU A 36 2.79 3.33 -4.72
C GLU A 36 1.82 3.06 -3.57
N ILE A 37 2.03 1.99 -2.80
CA ILE A 37 1.21 1.68 -1.62
C ILE A 37 1.28 2.82 -0.60
N GLN A 38 2.48 3.29 -0.26
CA GLN A 38 2.65 4.39 0.69
C GLN A 38 2.01 5.69 0.19
N GLY A 39 2.19 6.01 -1.10
CA GLY A 39 1.56 7.16 -1.74
C GLY A 39 0.04 7.08 -1.65
N TYR A 40 -0.54 5.94 -2.02
CA TYR A 40 -1.98 5.70 -1.95
C TYR A 40 -2.53 5.93 -0.53
N PHE A 41 -1.90 5.34 0.49
CA PHE A 41 -2.33 5.52 1.88
C PHE A 41 -2.20 6.97 2.35
N LYS A 42 -1.14 7.68 1.94
CA LYS A 42 -0.98 9.09 2.27
C LYS A 42 -2.10 9.93 1.66
N HIS A 43 -2.37 9.75 0.37
CA HIS A 43 -3.45 10.45 -0.32
C HIS A 43 -4.82 10.16 0.32
N LEU A 44 -5.08 8.90 0.68
CA LEU A 44 -6.32 8.51 1.34
C LEU A 44 -6.50 9.22 2.70
N VAL A 45 -5.45 9.28 3.51
CA VAL A 45 -5.48 9.98 4.81
C VAL A 45 -5.71 11.48 4.63
N ASP A 46 -5.02 12.09 3.67
CA ASP A 46 -5.18 13.51 3.36
C ASP A 46 -6.62 13.82 2.91
N GLU A 47 -7.21 12.97 2.08
CA GLU A 47 -8.60 13.10 1.62
C GLU A 47 -9.62 12.95 2.77
N ILE A 48 -9.41 11.97 3.66
CA ILE A 48 -10.27 11.78 4.85
C ILE A 48 -10.23 13.01 5.75
N ASN A 49 -9.04 13.56 6.02
CA ASN A 49 -8.90 14.75 6.85
C ASN A 49 -9.59 15.96 6.21
N HIS A 50 -9.43 16.14 4.90
CA HIS A 50 -10.09 17.21 4.17
C HIS A 50 -11.61 17.11 4.24
N ALA A 51 -12.17 15.92 4.01
CA ALA A 51 -13.60 15.67 4.12
C ALA A 51 -14.12 15.87 5.55
N ALA A 52 -13.32 15.50 6.56
CA ALA A 52 -13.66 15.72 7.97
C ALA A 52 -13.70 17.22 8.31
N ASP A 53 -12.74 18.00 7.84
CA ASP A 53 -12.70 19.44 8.04
C ASP A 53 -13.88 20.15 7.36
N GLU A 54 -14.20 19.76 6.13
CA GLU A 54 -15.37 20.27 5.40
C GLU A 54 -16.67 19.96 6.14
N LYS A 55 -16.86 18.70 6.55
CA LYS A 55 -18.04 18.29 7.33
C LYS A 55 -18.13 19.01 8.67
N ARG A 56 -17.00 19.24 9.33
CA ARG A 56 -16.95 20.00 10.58
C ARG A 56 -17.38 21.45 10.36
N ALA A 57 -16.91 22.10 9.31
CA ALA A 57 -17.31 23.47 8.97
C ALA A 57 -18.82 23.55 8.67
N GLU A 58 -19.35 22.59 7.91
CA GLU A 58 -20.78 22.48 7.61
C GLU A 58 -21.62 22.35 8.90
N LEU A 59 -21.24 21.44 9.80
CA LEU A 59 -21.96 21.21 11.06
C LEU A 59 -21.90 22.41 12.01
N ILE A 60 -20.78 23.15 12.05
CA ILE A 60 -20.66 24.38 12.84
C ILE A 60 -21.63 25.44 12.30
N ALA A 61 -21.69 25.63 10.98
CA ALA A 61 -22.62 26.58 10.38
C ALA A 61 -24.09 26.21 10.67
N GLN A 62 -24.44 24.92 10.61
CA GLN A 62 -25.77 24.44 10.98
C GLN A 62 -26.07 24.68 12.48
N LEU A 63 -25.10 24.44 13.36
CA LEU A 63 -25.26 24.65 14.80
C LEU A 63 -25.47 26.12 15.15
N ASP A 64 -24.75 27.03 14.49
CA ASP A 64 -24.90 28.47 14.70
C ASP A 64 -26.25 28.97 14.17
N ALA A 65 -26.74 28.43 13.04
CA ALA A 65 -28.07 28.72 12.53
C ALA A 65 -29.18 28.30 13.52
N LEU A 66 -29.05 27.13 14.17
CA LEU A 66 -29.98 26.67 15.20
C LEU A 66 -29.93 27.55 16.46
N ARG A 67 -28.73 28.00 16.86
CA ARG A 67 -28.55 28.90 18.02
C ARG A 67 -29.09 30.31 17.79
N ALA A 68 -29.10 30.79 16.56
CA ALA A 68 -29.56 32.13 16.21
C ALA A 68 -31.09 32.31 16.28
N GLY A 69 -31.85 31.27 16.65
CA GLY A 69 -33.27 31.39 17.00
C GLY A 69 -34.22 31.47 15.80
N LYS A 70 -34.12 30.52 14.87
CA LYS A 70 -35.28 30.08 14.10
C LYS A 70 -35.90 28.84 14.74
#